data_AF-A0AAD0MQW2-F1
#
_entry.id   AF-A0AAD0MQW2-F1
#
_cell.length_a   1.000
_cell.length_b   1.000
_cell.length_c   1.000
_cell.angle_alpha   90.00
_cell.angle_beta   90.00
_cell.angle_gamma   90.00
#
_symmetry.space_group_name_H-M   'P 1'
#
loop_
_entity.id
_entity.type
_entity.pdbx_description
1 polymer ?
#
loop_
_entity_poly.entity_id
_entity_poly.type
_entity_poly.pdbx_seq_one_letter_code
_entity_poly.pdbx_strand_id
1 'polypeptide(L)'
;MFSELEKEFHKKGIPTEKPDFYDHPNFIKEEQRDPSYLIKFAKFVAEKPYSDEYLKKAEVIISDVAKILSEQLLDNGRQGACVDISGILARILERKGIWCACIKGSCTIEFPIKSNEETTYYWSADQGEFTAGHAWVFAPPFSIVDITLKQQPYTGNKKSYIPEIIMVKDAVKTTSTIEDIISPEVRMLMKAQGMPKHLMLQYGASEMKLIQEIFPAQLVELNGTTFKFSPVAAHASIESLPGIKNMKFNGMYPYDMFKKYIKDKVPNIA
;
A
#
# COMPACT_ATOMS: atom_id res chain seq x y z
N MET A 1 20.31 10.93 -6.06
CA MET A 1 19.05 10.59 -5.37
C MET A 1 19.11 9.18 -4.76
N PHE A 2 19.02 8.06 -5.50
CA PHE A 2 19.25 6.71 -4.94
C PHE A 2 20.59 6.57 -4.19
N SER A 3 21.69 6.97 -4.82
CA SER A 3 23.04 6.91 -4.23
C SER A 3 23.23 7.83 -3.01
N GLU A 4 22.35 8.80 -2.80
CA GLU A 4 22.40 9.67 -1.61
C GLU A 4 21.67 9.01 -0.43
N LEU A 5 20.52 8.37 -0.70
CA LEU A 5 19.79 7.57 0.30
C LEU A 5 20.65 6.39 0.78
N GLU A 6 21.28 5.67 -0.15
CA GLU A 6 22.19 4.56 0.18
C GLU A 6 23.35 5.03 1.07
N LYS A 7 23.97 6.17 0.75
CA LYS A 7 25.03 6.78 1.58
C LYS A 7 24.52 7.22 2.94
N GLU A 8 23.32 7.79 3.03
CA GLU A 8 22.70 8.17 4.31
C GLU A 8 22.51 6.94 5.20
N PHE A 9 21.92 5.87 4.66
CA PHE A 9 21.70 4.62 5.39
C PHE A 9 23.02 4.00 5.85
N HIS A 10 24.01 3.87 4.96
CA HIS A 10 25.32 3.34 5.34
C HIS A 10 26.04 4.20 6.39
N LYS A 11 25.96 5.54 6.30
CA LYS A 11 26.54 6.43 7.32
C LYS A 11 25.90 6.23 8.70
N LYS A 12 24.65 5.78 8.75
CA LYS A 12 23.92 5.46 9.98
C LYS A 12 24.04 3.98 10.38
N GLY A 13 24.87 3.21 9.68
CA GLY A 13 25.05 1.78 9.93
C GLY A 13 23.78 0.98 9.67
N ILE A 14 22.98 1.37 8.68
CA ILE A 14 21.79 0.64 8.22
C ILE A 14 22.20 -0.16 6.97
N PRO A 15 22.16 -1.50 7.02
CA PRO A 15 22.43 -2.36 5.85
C PRO A 15 21.37 -2.15 4.77
N THR A 16 21.72 -2.24 3.49
CA THR A 16 20.78 -2.03 2.37
C THR A 16 20.74 -3.21 1.40
N GLU A 17 21.25 -4.37 1.81
CA GLU A 17 21.40 -5.57 0.97
C GLU A 17 20.13 -6.41 0.89
N LYS A 18 19.17 -6.20 1.79
CA LYS A 18 17.93 -7.00 1.89
C LYS A 18 16.66 -6.15 1.92
N PRO A 19 15.55 -6.63 1.35
CA PRO A 19 14.29 -5.87 1.29
C PRO A 19 13.72 -5.41 2.62
N ASP A 20 13.95 -6.16 3.70
CA ASP A 20 13.42 -5.95 5.04
C ASP A 20 14.35 -5.11 5.94
N PHE A 21 15.29 -4.35 5.37
CA PHE A 21 16.28 -3.63 6.18
C PHE A 21 15.70 -2.56 7.11
N TYR A 22 14.44 -2.16 6.91
CA TYR A 22 13.75 -1.27 7.83
C TYR A 22 13.52 -1.92 9.22
N ASP A 23 13.66 -3.24 9.34
CA ASP A 23 13.68 -3.96 10.62
C ASP A 23 15.00 -3.81 11.39
N HIS A 24 16.04 -3.26 10.74
CA HIS A 24 17.33 -3.11 11.39
C HIS A 24 17.22 -2.13 12.58
N PRO A 25 17.81 -2.43 13.75
CA PRO A 25 17.67 -1.56 14.93
C PRO A 25 18.09 -0.11 14.70
N ASN A 26 19.10 0.12 13.85
CA ASN A 26 19.50 1.49 13.48
C ASN A 26 18.48 2.20 12.61
N PHE A 27 17.72 1.48 11.76
CA PHE A 27 16.63 2.09 10.99
C PHE A 27 15.50 2.48 11.94
N ILE A 28 15.04 1.56 12.80
CA ILE A 28 13.98 1.79 13.79
C ILE A 28 14.32 2.99 14.68
N LYS A 29 15.58 3.09 15.13
CA LYS A 29 16.05 4.23 15.95
C LYS A 29 15.94 5.57 15.23
N GLU A 30 16.17 5.59 13.92
CA GLU A 30 16.08 6.81 13.12
C GLU A 30 14.63 7.14 12.75
N GLU A 31 13.81 6.13 12.47
CA GLU A 31 12.35 6.27 12.28
C GLU A 31 11.66 6.84 13.52
N GLN A 32 12.02 6.37 14.72
CA GLN A 32 11.48 6.92 15.98
C GLN A 32 11.83 8.40 16.19
N ARG A 33 12.89 8.91 15.55
CA ARG A 33 13.31 10.32 15.61
C ARG A 33 12.69 11.15 14.48
N ASP A 34 12.54 10.54 13.32
CA ASP A 34 12.07 11.15 12.08
C ASP A 34 11.13 10.16 11.38
N PRO A 35 9.80 10.30 11.56
CA PRO A 35 8.81 9.41 10.96
C PRO A 35 8.88 9.31 9.42
N SER A 36 9.52 10.29 8.76
CA SER A 36 9.72 10.27 7.30
C SER A 36 10.69 9.17 6.82
N TYR A 37 11.36 8.46 7.73
CA TYR A 37 12.27 7.36 7.37
C TYR A 37 11.61 6.24 6.57
N LEU A 38 10.34 5.92 6.84
CA LEU A 38 9.61 4.96 6.00
C LEU A 38 9.40 5.48 4.58
N ILE A 39 9.21 6.78 4.41
CA ILE A 39 9.11 7.40 3.08
C ILE A 39 10.47 7.36 2.38
N LYS A 40 11.58 7.54 3.11
CA LYS A 40 12.94 7.35 2.57
C LYS A 40 13.19 5.90 2.14
N PHE A 41 12.73 4.91 2.92
CA PHE A 41 12.76 3.50 2.52
C PHE A 41 11.94 3.26 1.24
N ALA A 42 10.69 3.74 1.19
CA ALA A 42 9.85 3.60 0.01
C ALA A 42 10.49 4.26 -1.23
N LYS A 43 11.13 5.41 -1.06
CA LYS A 43 11.92 6.08 -2.10
C LYS A 43 13.12 5.25 -2.55
N PHE A 44 13.86 4.66 -1.60
CA PHE A 44 14.97 3.75 -1.92
C PHE A 44 14.48 2.58 -2.78
N VAL A 45 13.36 1.96 -2.41
CA VAL A 45 12.75 0.87 -3.19
C VAL A 45 12.35 1.34 -4.60
N ALA A 46 11.75 2.52 -4.73
CA ALA A 46 11.29 3.05 -6.02
C ALA A 46 12.43 3.46 -6.96
N GLU A 47 13.53 3.99 -6.42
CA GLU A 47 14.65 4.50 -7.22
C GLU A 47 15.79 3.49 -7.40
N LYS A 48 15.72 2.33 -6.72
CA LYS A 48 16.75 1.30 -6.83
C LYS A 48 16.89 0.85 -8.29
N PRO A 49 18.11 0.76 -8.84
CA PRO A 49 18.33 0.16 -10.15
C PRO A 49 18.06 -1.35 -10.07
N TYR A 50 17.03 -1.79 -10.79
CA TYR A 50 16.70 -3.21 -10.96
C TYR A 50 17.15 -3.68 -12.34
N SER A 51 17.66 -4.91 -12.43
CA SER A 51 17.93 -5.54 -13.72
C SER A 51 16.64 -6.04 -14.36
N ASP A 52 16.61 -6.13 -15.70
CA ASP A 52 15.48 -6.71 -16.42
C ASP A 52 15.20 -8.16 -15.99
N GLU A 53 16.25 -8.91 -15.65
CA GLU A 53 16.12 -10.26 -15.12
C GLU A 53 15.40 -10.28 -13.78
N TYR A 54 15.75 -9.38 -12.86
CA TYR A 54 15.05 -9.21 -11.59
C TYR A 54 13.58 -8.86 -11.85
N LEU A 55 13.30 -7.87 -12.70
CA LEU A 55 11.93 -7.39 -12.93
C LEU A 55 11.04 -8.49 -13.52
N LYS A 56 11.56 -9.28 -14.48
CA LYS A 56 10.82 -10.43 -15.06
C LYS A 56 10.52 -11.51 -14.03
N LYS A 57 11.49 -11.86 -13.18
CA LYS A 57 11.29 -12.85 -12.11
C LYS A 57 10.34 -12.31 -11.03
N ALA A 58 10.51 -11.06 -10.64
CA ALA A 58 9.69 -10.38 -9.65
C ALA A 58 8.23 -10.31 -10.09
N GLU A 59 7.97 -10.00 -11.37
CA GLU A 59 6.62 -9.99 -11.93
C GLU A 59 5.87 -11.31 -11.68
N VAL A 60 6.50 -12.44 -11.96
CA VAL A 60 5.93 -13.78 -11.76
C VAL A 60 5.69 -14.04 -10.27
N ILE A 61 6.71 -13.81 -9.44
CA ILE A 61 6.63 -14.05 -7.99
C ILE A 61 5.52 -13.20 -7.35
N ILE A 62 5.47 -11.91 -7.67
CA ILE A 62 4.45 -10.99 -7.15
C ILE A 62 3.05 -11.44 -7.57
N SER A 63 2.88 -11.80 -8.84
CA SER A 63 1.61 -12.29 -9.38
C SER A 63 1.13 -13.55 -8.65
N ASP A 64 2.01 -14.53 -8.46
CA ASP A 64 1.65 -15.80 -7.83
C ASP A 64 1.36 -15.63 -6.34
N VAL A 65 2.17 -14.85 -5.62
CA VAL A 65 1.93 -14.52 -4.21
C VAL A 65 0.60 -13.79 -4.05
N ALA A 66 0.32 -12.77 -4.87
CA ALA A 66 -0.92 -12.01 -4.80
C ALA A 66 -2.15 -12.88 -5.05
N LYS A 67 -2.09 -13.80 -6.04
CA LYS A 67 -3.16 -14.77 -6.31
C LYS A 67 -3.43 -15.66 -5.11
N ILE A 68 -2.40 -16.34 -4.60
CA ILE A 68 -2.53 -17.26 -3.46
C ILE A 68 -3.06 -16.52 -2.23
N LEU A 69 -2.53 -15.33 -1.93
CA LEU A 69 -2.97 -14.56 -0.76
C LEU A 69 -4.39 -14.02 -0.94
N SER A 70 -4.79 -13.61 -2.14
CA SER A 70 -6.15 -13.18 -2.45
C SER A 70 -7.16 -14.32 -2.24
N GLU A 71 -6.85 -15.53 -2.69
CA GLU A 71 -7.67 -16.74 -2.43
C GLU A 71 -7.82 -16.98 -0.92
N GLN A 72 -6.72 -16.92 -0.16
CA GLN A 72 -6.79 -17.09 1.30
C GLN A 72 -7.61 -16.00 2.00
N LEU A 73 -7.56 -14.76 1.49
CA LEU A 73 -8.37 -13.65 2.00
C LEU A 73 -9.86 -13.83 1.67
N LEU A 74 -10.19 -14.31 0.47
CA LEU A 74 -11.56 -14.62 0.07
C LEU A 74 -12.16 -15.69 0.98
N ASP A 75 -11.44 -16.78 1.20
CA ASP A 75 -11.86 -17.86 2.11
C ASP A 75 -12.04 -17.38 3.55
N ASN A 76 -11.18 -16.45 3.99
CA ASN A 76 -11.27 -15.91 5.33
C ASN A 76 -12.49 -15.00 5.54
N GLY A 77 -12.95 -14.31 4.50
CA GLY A 77 -14.14 -13.45 4.53
C GLY A 77 -13.99 -12.17 5.36
N ARG A 78 -12.85 -11.90 6.00
CA ARG A 78 -12.63 -10.67 6.76
C ARG A 78 -12.65 -9.46 5.83
N GLN A 79 -13.44 -8.47 6.22
CA GLN A 79 -13.53 -7.18 5.54
C GLN A 79 -12.75 -6.10 6.29
N GLY A 80 -12.41 -5.01 5.59
CA GLY A 80 -11.82 -3.82 6.22
C GLY A 80 -10.41 -4.00 6.78
N ALA A 81 -9.64 -4.96 6.26
CA ALA A 81 -8.31 -5.32 6.77
C ALA A 81 -7.16 -4.93 5.81
N CYS A 82 -7.30 -3.83 5.06
CA CYS A 82 -6.34 -3.46 4.02
C CYS A 82 -4.92 -3.26 4.57
N VAL A 83 -4.76 -2.56 5.70
CA VAL A 83 -3.45 -2.33 6.33
C VAL A 83 -2.79 -3.66 6.75
N ASP A 84 -3.55 -4.55 7.40
CA ASP A 84 -3.05 -5.84 7.86
C ASP A 84 -2.62 -6.73 6.68
N ILE A 85 -3.47 -6.83 5.65
CA ILE A 85 -3.23 -7.70 4.49
C ILE A 85 -2.09 -7.15 3.61
N SER A 86 -2.05 -5.84 3.35
CA SER A 86 -0.96 -5.24 2.59
C SER A 86 0.38 -5.40 3.33
N GLY A 87 0.37 -5.31 4.66
CA GLY A 87 1.54 -5.66 5.48
C GLY A 87 1.96 -7.14 5.35
N ILE A 88 1.02 -8.07 5.44
CA ILE A 88 1.29 -9.51 5.25
C ILE A 88 1.84 -9.78 3.85
N LEU A 89 1.25 -9.18 2.82
CA LEU A 89 1.71 -9.29 1.43
C LEU A 89 3.17 -8.82 1.30
N ALA A 90 3.49 -7.62 1.79
CA ALA A 90 4.85 -7.10 1.76
C ALA A 90 5.84 -8.03 2.49
N ARG A 91 5.51 -8.50 3.69
CA ARG A 91 6.37 -9.43 4.44
C ARG A 91 6.59 -10.77 3.73
N ILE A 92 5.61 -11.25 2.97
CA ILE A 92 5.79 -12.45 2.14
C ILE A 92 6.71 -12.16 0.95
N LEU A 93 6.51 -11.03 0.27
CA LEU A 93 7.33 -10.60 -0.86
C LEU A 93 8.80 -10.39 -0.45
N GLU A 94 9.06 -9.73 0.68
CA GLU A 94 10.40 -9.54 1.26
C GLU A 94 11.10 -10.87 1.52
N ARG A 95 10.36 -11.86 2.06
CA ARG A 95 10.89 -13.23 2.26
C ARG A 95 11.18 -13.97 0.97
N LYS A 96 10.53 -13.60 -0.14
CA LYS A 96 10.87 -14.04 -1.49
C LYS A 96 11.99 -13.21 -2.11
N GLY A 97 12.55 -12.25 -1.38
CA GLY A 97 13.62 -11.34 -1.81
C GLY A 97 13.14 -10.17 -2.68
N ILE A 98 11.83 -9.98 -2.80
CA ILE A 98 11.25 -8.89 -3.57
C ILE A 98 11.33 -7.60 -2.75
N TRP A 99 11.89 -6.57 -3.37
CA TRP A 99 11.85 -5.20 -2.89
C TRP A 99 10.44 -4.63 -3.07
N CYS A 100 9.83 -4.18 -1.98
CA CYS A 100 8.50 -3.58 -1.98
C CYS A 100 8.35 -2.55 -0.86
N ALA A 101 7.33 -1.71 -0.95
CA ALA A 101 6.94 -0.77 0.09
C ALA A 101 5.42 -0.75 0.25
N CYS A 102 4.92 -0.67 1.47
CA CYS A 102 3.49 -0.46 1.70
C CYS A 102 3.17 1.04 1.66
N ILE A 103 2.18 1.39 0.85
CA ILE A 103 1.67 2.74 0.70
C ILE A 103 0.32 2.80 1.38
N LYS A 104 0.10 3.84 2.19
CA LYS A 104 -1.21 4.19 2.72
C LYS A 104 -1.68 5.50 2.12
N GLY A 105 -2.97 5.59 1.85
CA GLY A 105 -3.55 6.75 1.20
C GLY A 105 -5.04 6.64 1.06
N SER A 106 -5.58 7.37 0.09
CA SER A 106 -6.99 7.32 -0.25
C SER A 106 -7.22 6.58 -1.56
N CYS A 107 -8.42 6.02 -1.69
CA CYS A 107 -8.90 5.45 -2.93
C CYS A 107 -10.28 6.04 -3.26
N THR A 108 -10.43 6.63 -4.44
CA THR A 108 -11.72 7.06 -4.99
C THR A 108 -12.13 6.09 -6.10
N ILE A 109 -13.35 5.55 -6.01
CA ILE A 109 -13.88 4.58 -6.98
C ILE A 109 -15.11 5.17 -7.67
N GLU A 110 -15.00 5.38 -8.97
CA GLU A 110 -16.12 5.79 -9.83
C GLU A 110 -16.60 4.57 -10.62
N PHE A 111 -17.87 4.23 -10.45
CA PHE A 111 -18.49 3.07 -11.08
C PHE A 111 -18.99 3.39 -12.49
N PRO A 112 -19.20 2.37 -13.36
CA PRO A 112 -19.76 2.60 -14.69
C PRO A 112 -21.09 3.34 -14.58
N ILE A 113 -21.32 4.37 -15.41
CA ILE A 113 -22.56 5.18 -15.39
C ILE A 113 -23.82 4.30 -15.43
N LYS A 114 -23.77 3.20 -16.20
CA LYS A 114 -24.88 2.23 -16.35
C LYS A 114 -25.22 1.45 -15.07
N SER A 115 -24.31 1.41 -14.09
CA SER A 115 -24.54 0.74 -12.81
C SER A 115 -25.48 1.53 -11.88
N ASN A 116 -25.60 2.85 -12.09
CA ASN A 116 -26.29 3.77 -11.18
C ASN A 116 -25.78 3.72 -9.73
N GLU A 117 -24.53 3.26 -9.53
CA GLU A 117 -23.86 3.24 -8.24
C GLU A 117 -23.13 4.56 -7.98
N GLU A 118 -23.23 5.06 -6.76
CA GLU A 118 -22.52 6.28 -6.34
C GLU A 118 -21.02 6.03 -6.15
N THR A 119 -20.22 7.08 -6.41
CA THR A 119 -18.79 7.09 -6.11
C THR A 119 -18.51 6.67 -4.67
N THR A 120 -17.55 5.79 -4.48
CA THR A 120 -17.10 5.37 -3.15
C THR A 120 -15.76 6.01 -2.83
N TYR A 121 -15.63 6.52 -1.61
CA TYR A 121 -14.43 7.17 -1.13
C TYR A 121 -13.87 6.43 0.08
N TYR A 122 -12.56 6.24 0.07
CA TYR A 122 -11.78 5.79 1.22
C TYR A 122 -10.86 6.93 1.64
N TRP A 123 -11.36 7.86 2.46
CA TRP A 123 -10.64 9.07 2.86
C TRP A 123 -9.54 8.78 3.89
N SER A 124 -8.41 9.49 3.79
CA SER A 124 -7.30 9.36 4.74
C SER A 124 -7.52 10.23 5.97
N ALA A 125 -8.32 11.29 5.85
CA ALA A 125 -8.76 12.12 6.95
C ALA A 125 -10.29 12.09 7.03
N ASP A 126 -10.81 11.34 8.01
CA ASP A 126 -12.23 11.11 8.21
C ASP A 126 -12.62 11.09 9.72
N GLN A 127 -13.93 11.06 10.01
CA GLN A 127 -14.47 10.98 11.36
C GLN A 127 -14.32 9.56 11.94
N GLY A 128 -13.34 9.36 12.83
CA GLY A 128 -13.13 8.11 13.55
C GLY A 128 -11.66 7.80 13.79
N GLU A 129 -11.38 6.66 14.43
CA GLU A 129 -10.01 6.15 14.55
C GLU A 129 -9.72 5.19 13.39
N PHE A 130 -9.22 5.72 12.28
CA PHE A 130 -8.76 4.93 11.16
C PHE A 130 -7.25 5.13 10.93
N THR A 131 -6.52 4.04 10.76
CA THR A 131 -5.06 4.07 10.54
C THR A 131 -4.70 4.56 9.12
N ALA A 132 -5.60 4.34 8.17
CA ALA A 132 -5.51 4.76 6.77
C ALA A 132 -6.90 4.68 6.10
N GLY A 133 -7.14 5.47 5.05
CA GLY A 133 -8.31 5.28 4.18
C GLY A 133 -8.22 3.95 3.43
N HIS A 134 -7.06 3.70 2.81
CA HIS A 134 -6.74 2.46 2.12
C HIS A 134 -5.23 2.19 2.12
N ALA A 135 -4.83 0.94 1.90
CA ALA A 135 -3.43 0.54 1.85
C ALA A 135 -3.17 -0.50 0.74
N TRP A 136 -2.07 -0.35 0.02
CA TRP A 136 -1.64 -1.23 -1.05
C TRP A 136 -0.12 -1.36 -1.07
N VAL A 137 0.40 -2.25 -1.91
CA VAL A 137 1.84 -2.50 -2.04
C VAL A 137 2.36 -1.93 -3.36
N PHE A 138 3.46 -1.19 -3.29
CA PHE A 138 4.33 -0.91 -4.43
C PHE A 138 5.41 -2.00 -4.50
N ALA A 139 5.55 -2.69 -5.63
CA ALA A 139 6.53 -3.76 -5.81
C ALA A 139 6.95 -3.85 -7.29
N PRO A 140 8.13 -3.33 -7.67
CA PRO A 140 8.58 -3.34 -9.06
C PRO A 140 8.53 -4.74 -9.70
N PRO A 141 7.98 -4.88 -10.92
CA PRO A 141 7.64 -3.81 -11.86
C PRO A 141 6.24 -3.19 -11.68
N PHE A 142 5.46 -3.59 -10.66
CA PHE A 142 4.12 -3.07 -10.43
C PHE A 142 4.14 -1.79 -9.60
N SER A 143 3.45 -0.76 -10.09
CA SER A 143 3.22 0.48 -9.33
C SER A 143 2.14 0.32 -8.27
N ILE A 144 1.19 -0.60 -8.48
CA ILE A 144 0.13 -0.93 -7.52
C ILE A 144 -0.08 -2.44 -7.53
N VAL A 145 -0.08 -3.02 -6.34
CA VAL A 145 -0.53 -4.37 -6.04
C VAL A 145 -1.52 -4.27 -4.88
N ASP A 146 -2.79 -4.53 -5.17
CA ASP A 146 -3.87 -4.47 -4.20
C ASP A 146 -4.80 -5.66 -4.36
N ILE A 147 -4.94 -6.43 -3.28
CA ILE A 147 -5.79 -7.62 -3.20
C ILE A 147 -6.94 -7.42 -2.20
N THR A 148 -7.11 -6.20 -1.69
CA THR A 148 -7.92 -5.90 -0.51
C THR A 148 -9.13 -5.03 -0.84
N LEU A 149 -9.09 -4.29 -1.95
CA LEU A 149 -10.15 -3.34 -2.29
C LEU A 149 -11.51 -4.02 -2.42
N LYS A 150 -11.63 -5.14 -3.15
CA LYS A 150 -12.89 -5.91 -3.27
C LYS A 150 -13.42 -6.41 -1.92
N GLN A 151 -12.55 -6.55 -0.93
CA GLN A 151 -12.86 -7.04 0.42
C GLN A 151 -13.16 -5.91 1.41
N GLN A 152 -13.26 -4.68 0.94
CA GLN A 152 -13.87 -3.62 1.73
C GLN A 152 -15.40 -3.81 1.83
N PRO A 153 -16.05 -3.24 2.86
CA PRO A 153 -17.50 -3.20 2.94
C PRO A 153 -18.09 -2.38 1.79
N TYR A 154 -19.02 -2.97 1.05
CA TYR A 154 -19.75 -2.31 -0.03
C TYR A 154 -21.26 -2.47 0.15
N THR A 155 -22.02 -1.47 -0.30
CA THR A 155 -23.47 -1.54 -0.44
C THR A 155 -23.86 -1.78 -1.89
N GLY A 156 -25.09 -2.27 -2.12
CA GLY A 156 -25.63 -2.48 -3.47
C GLY A 156 -24.82 -3.49 -4.30
N ASN A 157 -24.65 -3.18 -5.58
CA ASN A 157 -23.93 -4.00 -6.55
C ASN A 157 -22.46 -3.55 -6.73
N LYS A 158 -21.99 -2.54 -6.00
CA LYS A 158 -20.62 -1.99 -6.12
C LYS A 158 -19.54 -3.07 -6.15
N LYS A 159 -19.65 -4.07 -5.27
CA LYS A 159 -18.65 -5.16 -5.16
C LYS A 159 -18.45 -5.95 -6.45
N SER A 160 -19.46 -6.10 -7.32
CA SER A 160 -19.32 -6.83 -8.58
C SER A 160 -18.45 -6.10 -9.61
N TYR A 161 -18.24 -4.80 -9.42
CA TYR A 161 -17.42 -3.97 -10.29
C TYR A 161 -15.96 -3.87 -9.82
N ILE A 162 -15.64 -4.41 -8.64
CA ILE A 162 -14.29 -4.39 -8.09
C ILE A 162 -13.58 -5.71 -8.43
N PRO A 163 -12.42 -5.69 -9.11
CA PRO A 163 -11.64 -6.89 -9.37
C PRO A 163 -11.03 -7.44 -8.07
N GLU A 164 -10.78 -8.75 -8.02
CA GLU A 164 -10.17 -9.41 -6.86
C GLU A 164 -8.73 -8.98 -6.60
N ILE A 165 -8.03 -8.63 -7.68
CA ILE A 165 -6.65 -8.17 -7.66
C ILE A 165 -6.57 -6.98 -8.63
N ILE A 166 -6.09 -5.84 -8.13
CA ILE A 166 -5.66 -4.71 -8.93
C ILE A 166 -4.15 -4.75 -8.96
N MET A 167 -3.59 -5.05 -10.14
CA MET A 167 -2.16 -5.16 -10.34
C MET A 167 -1.79 -4.44 -11.63
N VAL A 168 -1.07 -3.32 -11.51
CA VAL A 168 -0.73 -2.45 -12.65
C VAL A 168 0.73 -2.06 -12.62
N LYS A 169 1.38 -2.05 -13.80
CA LYS A 169 2.77 -1.62 -13.99
C LYS A 169 2.85 -0.12 -14.24
N ASP A 170 2.06 0.32 -15.21
CA ASP A 170 1.99 1.71 -15.67
C ASP A 170 0.56 2.21 -15.57
N ALA A 171 0.27 3.00 -14.54
CA ALA A 171 -1.01 3.69 -14.40
C ALA A 171 -0.86 5.17 -14.77
N VAL A 172 -1.95 5.76 -15.25
CA VAL A 172 -1.98 7.17 -15.66
C VAL A 172 -1.76 8.03 -14.42
N LYS A 173 -0.73 8.89 -14.45
CA LYS A 173 -0.47 9.83 -13.35
C LYS A 173 -1.57 10.88 -13.32
N THR A 174 -2.01 11.25 -12.12
CA THR A 174 -3.03 12.26 -11.87
C THR A 174 -2.69 13.06 -10.62
N THR A 175 -3.57 13.97 -10.23
CA THR A 175 -3.45 14.77 -9.01
C THR A 175 -4.53 14.39 -8.01
N SER A 176 -4.15 14.37 -6.73
CA SER A 176 -5.13 14.23 -5.65
C SER A 176 -5.82 15.56 -5.40
N THR A 177 -7.14 15.54 -5.28
CA THR A 177 -7.93 16.69 -4.83
C THR A 177 -8.15 16.63 -3.32
N ILE A 178 -8.60 17.75 -2.74
CA ILE A 178 -8.98 17.77 -1.31
C ILE A 178 -10.11 16.77 -1.03
N GLU A 179 -11.03 16.65 -1.99
CA GLU A 179 -12.19 15.76 -1.97
C GLU A 179 -11.79 14.26 -2.03
N ASP A 180 -10.65 13.93 -2.62
CA ASP A 180 -10.12 12.55 -2.62
C ASP A 180 -9.53 12.15 -1.26
N ILE A 181 -9.06 13.12 -0.47
CA ILE A 181 -8.25 12.87 0.74
C ILE A 181 -9.04 13.06 2.03
N ILE A 182 -9.89 14.09 2.09
CA ILE A 182 -10.53 14.57 3.32
C ILE A 182 -12.05 14.52 3.15
N SER A 183 -12.73 13.83 4.08
CA SER A 183 -14.18 13.69 4.05
C SER A 183 -14.93 15.02 4.14
N PRO A 184 -16.14 15.13 3.57
CA PRO A 184 -16.95 16.35 3.66
C PRO A 184 -17.10 16.90 5.08
N GLU A 185 -17.33 16.03 6.05
CA GLU A 185 -17.54 16.34 7.47
C GLU A 185 -16.29 16.96 8.08
N VAL A 186 -15.11 16.36 7.85
CA VAL A 186 -13.84 16.90 8.33
C VAL A 186 -13.52 18.24 7.66
N ARG A 187 -13.81 18.40 6.36
CA ARG A 187 -13.63 19.69 5.67
C ARG A 187 -14.55 20.77 6.23
N MET A 188 -15.80 20.42 6.56
CA MET A 188 -16.73 21.34 7.23
C MET A 188 -16.22 21.75 8.61
N LEU A 189 -15.70 20.81 9.40
CA LEU A 189 -15.11 21.08 10.71
C LEU A 189 -13.88 21.99 10.60
N MET A 190 -12.94 21.68 9.72
CA MET A 190 -11.76 22.50 9.45
C MET A 190 -12.16 23.93 9.05
N LYS A 191 -13.17 24.07 8.17
CA LYS A 191 -13.70 25.38 7.77
C LYS A 191 -14.32 26.12 8.95
N ALA A 192 -15.08 25.44 9.80
CA ALA A 192 -15.66 26.04 11.01
C ALA A 192 -14.60 26.51 12.01
N GLN A 193 -13.43 25.85 12.04
CA GLN A 193 -12.24 26.27 12.79
C GLN A 193 -11.44 27.41 12.12
N GLY A 194 -11.94 27.96 11.01
CA GLY A 194 -11.28 29.04 10.29
C GLY A 194 -10.12 28.61 9.40
N MET A 195 -9.94 27.30 9.15
CA MET A 195 -8.86 26.79 8.31
C MET A 195 -9.11 27.14 6.83
N PRO A 196 -8.18 27.86 6.16
CA PRO A 196 -8.27 28.11 4.72
C PRO A 196 -8.17 26.81 3.91
N LYS A 197 -8.92 26.72 2.80
CA LYS A 197 -8.94 25.52 1.93
C LYS A 197 -7.55 25.06 1.48
N HIS A 198 -6.64 25.98 1.17
CA HIS A 198 -5.29 25.66 0.70
C HIS A 198 -4.39 25.01 1.76
N LEU A 199 -4.74 25.13 3.05
CA LEU A 199 -3.99 24.49 4.16
C LEU A 199 -4.56 23.12 4.55
N MET A 200 -5.77 22.77 4.11
CA MET A 200 -6.45 21.55 4.57
C MET A 200 -5.64 20.28 4.30
N LEU A 201 -5.02 20.14 3.12
CA LEU A 201 -4.16 18.97 2.82
C LEU A 201 -2.91 18.94 3.70
N GLN A 202 -2.32 20.09 4.01
CA GLN A 202 -1.13 20.15 4.86
C GLN A 202 -1.42 19.62 6.27
N TYR A 203 -2.61 19.85 6.79
CA TYR A 203 -3.00 19.38 8.13
C TYR A 203 -3.69 18.01 8.12
N GLY A 204 -4.50 17.71 7.11
CA GLY A 204 -5.20 16.43 7.00
C GLY A 204 -4.33 15.29 6.46
N ALA A 205 -3.22 15.61 5.80
CA ALA A 205 -2.37 14.65 5.11
C ALA A 205 -0.93 15.18 4.99
N SER A 206 -0.29 15.45 6.13
CA SER A 206 0.99 16.19 6.21
C SER A 206 2.15 15.58 5.42
N GLU A 207 2.18 14.26 5.27
CA GLU A 207 3.21 13.53 4.52
C GLU A 207 2.91 13.43 3.01
N MET A 208 1.71 13.81 2.58
CA MET A 208 1.22 13.62 1.21
C MET A 208 2.13 14.24 0.17
N LYS A 209 2.63 15.45 0.42
CA LYS A 209 3.53 16.13 -0.51
C LYS A 209 4.80 15.31 -0.74
N LEU A 210 5.42 14.83 0.33
CA LEU A 210 6.67 14.09 0.27
C LEU A 210 6.49 12.74 -0.43
N ILE A 211 5.43 12.00 -0.09
CA ILE A 211 5.19 10.70 -0.72
C ILE A 211 4.79 10.85 -2.19
N GLN A 212 4.03 11.89 -2.57
CA GLN A 212 3.56 12.06 -3.95
C GLN A 212 4.63 12.57 -4.92
N GLU A 213 5.74 13.11 -4.41
CA GLU A 213 6.95 13.34 -5.22
C GLU A 213 7.58 12.02 -5.71
N ILE A 214 7.36 10.93 -4.98
CA ILE A 214 7.89 9.59 -5.29
C ILE A 214 6.83 8.76 -6.02
N PHE A 215 5.65 8.68 -5.43
CA PHE A 215 4.50 7.94 -5.91
C PHE A 215 3.37 8.92 -6.23
N PRO A 216 3.28 9.44 -7.46
CA PRO A 216 2.18 10.34 -7.81
C PRO A 216 0.84 9.62 -7.64
N ALA A 217 -0.25 10.38 -7.50
CA ALA A 217 -1.57 9.78 -7.59
C ALA A 217 -1.74 9.09 -8.95
N GLN A 218 -2.43 7.95 -8.97
CA GLN A 218 -2.57 7.10 -10.14
C GLN A 218 -4.03 6.81 -10.43
N LEU A 219 -4.42 6.93 -11.70
CA LEU A 219 -5.71 6.57 -12.23
C LEU A 219 -5.61 5.22 -12.94
N VAL A 220 -6.46 4.28 -12.53
CA VAL A 220 -6.55 2.93 -13.09
C VAL A 220 -7.98 2.72 -13.55
N GLU A 221 -8.17 2.28 -14.78
CA GLU A 221 -9.48 1.91 -15.32
C GLU A 221 -9.51 0.41 -15.58
N LEU A 222 -10.45 -0.29 -14.97
CA LEU A 222 -10.66 -1.73 -15.15
C LEU A 222 -12.16 -2.00 -15.28
N ASN A 223 -12.57 -2.66 -16.35
CA ASN A 223 -13.97 -3.04 -16.61
C ASN A 223 -14.97 -1.85 -16.54
N GLY A 224 -14.54 -0.65 -16.92
CA GLY A 224 -15.34 0.58 -16.87
C GLY A 224 -15.49 1.19 -15.47
N THR A 225 -14.79 0.65 -14.48
CA THR A 225 -14.63 1.25 -13.15
C THR A 225 -13.30 1.96 -13.07
N THR A 226 -13.33 3.19 -12.56
CA THR A 226 -12.16 4.02 -12.38
C THR A 226 -11.75 4.04 -10.92
N PHE A 227 -10.47 3.82 -10.67
CA PHE A 227 -9.85 3.82 -9.37
C PHE A 227 -8.79 4.91 -9.34
N LYS A 228 -8.92 5.87 -8.43
CA LYS A 228 -7.89 6.87 -8.16
C LYS A 228 -7.19 6.53 -6.86
N PHE A 229 -5.95 6.07 -6.95
CA PHE A 229 -5.09 5.81 -5.81
C PHE A 229 -4.28 7.07 -5.49
N SER A 230 -4.43 7.57 -4.27
CA SER A 230 -3.87 8.85 -3.82
C SER A 230 -2.97 8.62 -2.60
N PRO A 231 -1.64 8.41 -2.79
CA PRO A 231 -0.70 8.20 -1.69
C PRO A 231 -0.70 9.34 -0.69
N VAL A 232 -0.74 9.03 0.61
CA VAL A 232 -0.62 10.04 1.69
C VAL A 232 0.60 9.79 2.56
N ALA A 233 1.02 8.53 2.73
CA ALA A 233 2.23 8.18 3.45
C ALA A 233 2.71 6.76 3.10
N ALA A 234 3.86 6.37 3.64
CA ALA A 234 4.31 4.99 3.68
C ALA A 234 3.99 4.35 5.03
N HIS A 235 3.89 3.03 5.08
CA HIS A 235 3.84 2.29 6.34
C HIS A 235 4.64 0.99 6.23
N ALA A 236 4.90 0.35 7.37
CA ALA A 236 5.47 -0.99 7.44
C ALA A 236 4.75 -1.79 8.52
N SER A 237 4.81 -3.12 8.43
CA SER A 237 4.36 -3.97 9.54
C SER A 237 5.43 -3.95 10.63
N ILE A 238 5.05 -3.68 11.88
CA ILE A 238 5.98 -3.65 13.02
C ILE A 238 6.63 -5.03 13.22
N GLU A 239 5.85 -6.09 13.02
CA GLU A 239 6.29 -7.46 13.19
C GLU A 239 6.82 -8.05 11.88
N SER A 240 7.89 -8.82 11.96
CA SER A 240 8.26 -9.72 10.87
C SER A 240 7.18 -10.80 10.68
N LEU A 241 7.11 -11.45 9.50
CA LEU A 241 6.03 -12.41 9.20
C LEU A 241 5.70 -13.45 10.31
N PRO A 242 6.68 -14.07 11.01
CA PRO A 242 6.42 -15.00 12.12
C PRO A 242 5.79 -14.35 13.36
N GLY A 243 6.00 -13.05 13.56
CA GLY A 243 5.45 -12.27 14.68
C GLY A 243 4.02 -11.78 14.44
N ILE A 244 3.57 -11.70 13.18
CA ILE A 244 2.22 -11.25 12.84
C ILE A 244 1.17 -12.23 13.38
N LYS A 245 0.37 -11.78 14.36
CA LYS A 245 -0.67 -12.58 15.04
C LYS A 245 -2.05 -11.91 15.09
N ASN A 246 -2.20 -10.74 14.48
CA ASN A 246 -3.44 -9.96 14.40
C ASN A 246 -4.50 -10.55 13.47
N MET A 247 -4.19 -11.62 12.73
CA MET A 247 -5.11 -12.27 11.80
C MET A 247 -4.83 -13.77 11.68
N LYS A 248 -5.86 -14.55 11.34
CA LYS A 248 -5.74 -15.96 10.97
C LYS A 248 -6.44 -16.22 9.65
N PHE A 249 -5.87 -17.09 8.81
CA PHE A 249 -6.44 -17.60 7.57
C PHE A 249 -6.80 -19.07 7.78
N ASN A 250 -8.10 -19.39 7.83
CA ASN A 250 -8.58 -20.74 8.13
C ASN A 250 -7.90 -21.36 9.37
N GLY A 251 -7.80 -20.57 10.45
CA GLY A 251 -7.18 -20.96 11.71
C GLY A 251 -5.64 -20.86 11.76
N MET A 252 -4.96 -20.62 10.63
CA MET A 252 -3.50 -20.49 10.55
C MET A 252 -3.05 -19.04 10.68
N TYR A 253 -1.97 -18.78 11.41
CA TYR A 253 -1.31 -17.47 11.38
C TYR A 253 -0.65 -17.22 10.01
N PRO A 254 -0.37 -15.96 9.62
CA PRO A 254 0.19 -15.61 8.31
C PRO A 254 1.45 -16.39 7.95
N TYR A 255 2.34 -16.64 8.92
CA TYR A 255 3.55 -17.42 8.68
C TYR A 255 3.28 -18.92 8.42
N ASP A 256 2.28 -19.51 9.08
CA ASP A 256 1.88 -20.90 8.84
C ASP A 256 1.20 -21.04 7.47
N MET A 257 0.36 -20.07 7.11
CA MET A 257 -0.23 -19.96 5.78
C MET A 257 0.87 -19.85 4.70
N PHE A 258 1.85 -18.96 4.90
CA PHE A 258 3.01 -18.82 4.02
C PHE A 258 3.77 -20.14 3.84
N LYS A 259 4.11 -20.83 4.94
CA LYS A 259 4.80 -22.13 4.87
C LYS A 259 4.00 -23.16 4.07
N LYS A 260 2.68 -23.20 4.25
CA LYS A 260 1.81 -24.21 3.64
C LYS A 260 1.56 -23.96 2.15
N TYR A 261 1.33 -22.71 1.76
CA TYR A 261 0.81 -22.40 0.42
C TYR A 261 1.81 -21.68 -0.49
N ILE A 262 2.85 -21.05 0.05
CA ILE A 262 3.72 -20.15 -0.74
C ILE A 262 5.19 -20.58 -0.70
N LYS A 263 5.71 -20.97 0.46
CA LYS A 263 7.15 -21.16 0.70
C LYS A 263 7.82 -22.02 -0.37
N ASP A 264 7.28 -23.21 -0.64
CA ASP A 264 7.87 -24.18 -1.57
C ASP A 264 7.20 -24.17 -2.95
N LYS A 265 6.12 -23.39 -3.14
CA LYS A 265 5.35 -23.33 -4.39
C LYS A 265 5.71 -22.14 -5.29
N VAL A 266 6.18 -21.05 -4.69
CA VAL A 266 6.64 -19.85 -5.40
C VAL A 266 8.17 -19.76 -5.21
N PRO A 267 8.96 -19.54 -6.27
CA PRO A 267 10.42 -19.42 -6.12
C PRO A 267 10.82 -18.16 -5.34
N ASN A 268 12.07 -18.11 -4.89
CA ASN A 268 12.69 -16.86 -4.43
C ASN A 268 13.29 -16.13 -5.63
N ILE A 269 13.54 -14.82 -5.48
CA ILE A 269 14.12 -13.98 -6.53
C ILE A 269 15.59 -14.35 -6.83
N ALA A 270 16.30 -14.84 -5.81
CA ALA A 270 17.72 -15.17 -5.80
C ALA A 270 17.94 -16.67 -6.00
#